data_AF-A0A161MQI9-F1
#
_entry.id   AF-A0A161MQI9-F1
#
_cell.length_a   1.000
_cell.length_b   1.000
_cell.length_c   1.000
_cell.angle_alpha   90.00
_cell.angle_beta   90.00
_cell.angle_gamma   90.00
#
_symmetry.space_group_name_H-M   'P 1'
#
loop_
_entity.id
_entity.type
_entity.pdbx_description
1 polymer ?
#
loop_
_entity_poly.entity_id
_entity_poly.type
_entity_poly.pdbx_seq_one_letter_code
_entity_poly.pdbx_strand_id
1 'polypeptide(L)'
;PEQVIELLSHNYKAVAQMANLVAEWLILGGVKVTNVQAMVENHLKEMILKTFDPKKADTIFTEEGETPAWLTAMIEHPTWRSLIYRLAEEYPDCLMLNFTIKLISDAGFQGEITSISTAAQQIEVFSRVLKTAISGFLTTSDDWQKSIDECGKMVCHGQHTYVYSQVLLHVLSKETKGGSTMKRLAQEITKCAQQEHDVTPITMSLNGAAGYPQACQALSSMMSRNTLNPADITVLYRNYNAPDPPPIDLIRTPQFLELLVDALFRPGMKLNPEHKPKYVYLLAYATSVSESTLYLRKEDRFG
;
A
#
# COMPACT_ATOMS: atom_id res chain seq x y z
N PRO A 1 18.39 32.11 -43.15
CA PRO A 1 19.64 31.31 -43.18
C PRO A 1 20.67 31.81 -42.16
N GLU A 2 21.05 33.10 -42.21
CA GLU A 2 22.01 33.69 -41.25
C GLU A 2 21.51 33.63 -39.81
N GLN A 3 20.24 33.96 -39.57
CA GLN A 3 19.64 33.91 -38.22
C GLN A 3 19.65 32.51 -37.59
N VAL A 4 19.52 31.46 -38.41
CA VAL A 4 19.62 30.06 -37.96
C VAL A 4 21.06 29.68 -37.64
N ILE A 5 22.03 30.18 -38.42
CA ILE A 5 23.47 29.97 -38.20
C ILE A 5 23.94 30.75 -36.96
N GLU A 6 23.45 31.97 -36.73
CA GLU A 6 23.70 32.73 -35.50
C GLU A 6 23.09 32.03 -34.28
N LEU A 7 21.83 31.60 -34.35
CA LEU A 7 21.17 30.87 -33.26
C LEU A 7 21.85 29.53 -32.94
N LEU A 8 22.31 28.79 -33.96
CA LEU A 8 23.07 27.56 -33.76
C LEU A 8 24.46 27.84 -33.21
N SER A 9 25.20 28.79 -33.77
CA SER A 9 26.57 29.11 -33.31
C SER A 9 26.62 29.70 -31.91
N HIS A 10 25.62 30.48 -31.49
CA HIS A 10 25.55 31.04 -30.14
C HIS A 10 25.10 30.03 -29.07
N ASN A 11 24.23 29.08 -29.42
CA ASN A 11 23.67 28.13 -28.45
C ASN A 11 24.36 26.76 -28.45
N TYR A 12 25.13 26.43 -29.48
CA TYR A 12 25.83 25.16 -29.57
C TYR A 12 27.12 25.17 -28.74
N LYS A 13 27.07 24.59 -27.54
CA LYS A 13 28.23 24.50 -26.64
C LYS A 13 29.06 23.22 -26.79
N ALA A 14 28.74 22.34 -27.75
CA ALA A 14 29.43 21.06 -28.03
C ALA A 14 29.68 20.13 -26.81
N VAL A 15 29.08 20.40 -25.65
CA VAL A 15 29.42 19.75 -24.37
C VAL A 15 29.23 18.24 -24.45
N ALA A 16 28.15 17.80 -25.10
CA ALA A 16 27.87 16.37 -25.30
C ALA A 16 28.95 15.68 -26.16
N GLN A 17 29.43 16.33 -27.23
CA GLN A 17 30.47 15.78 -28.10
C GLN A 17 31.83 15.74 -27.41
N MET A 18 32.15 16.79 -26.64
CA MET A 18 33.38 16.84 -25.87
C MET A 18 33.39 15.79 -24.75
N ALA A 19 32.24 15.56 -24.10
CA ALA A 19 32.08 14.48 -23.12
C ALA A 19 32.28 13.09 -23.76
N ASN A 20 31.72 12.86 -24.95
CA ASN A 20 31.91 11.60 -25.68
C ASN A 20 33.39 11.37 -26.07
N LEU A 21 34.07 12.42 -26.54
CA LEU A 21 35.49 12.34 -26.90
C LEU A 21 36.36 12.01 -25.68
N VAL A 22 36.10 12.66 -24.53
CA VAL A 22 36.79 12.36 -23.27
C VAL A 22 36.49 10.94 -22.80
N ALA A 23 35.26 10.46 -22.96
CA ALA A 23 34.89 9.09 -22.65
C ALA A 23 35.67 8.08 -23.52
N GLU A 24 35.78 8.33 -24.83
CA GLU A 24 36.60 7.51 -25.74
C GLU A 24 38.08 7.50 -25.33
N TRP A 25 38.63 8.65 -24.95
CA TRP A 25 40.02 8.74 -24.49
C TRP A 25 40.26 7.97 -23.19
N LEU A 26 39.29 7.98 -22.26
CA LEU A 26 39.37 7.18 -21.04
C LEU A 26 39.36 5.68 -21.34
N ILE A 27 38.54 5.25 -22.32
CA ILE A 27 38.50 3.86 -22.78
C ILE A 27 39.84 3.46 -23.41
N LEU A 28 40.39 4.30 -24.29
CA LEU A 28 41.71 4.08 -24.90
C LEU A 28 42.84 4.07 -23.85
N GLY A 29 42.71 4.86 -22.78
CA GLY A 29 43.62 4.91 -21.64
C GLY A 29 43.56 3.68 -20.71
N GLY A 30 42.74 2.67 -21.05
CA GLY A 30 42.66 1.39 -20.32
C GLY A 30 41.58 1.35 -19.24
N VAL A 31 40.73 2.37 -19.13
CA VAL A 31 39.57 2.33 -18.24
C VAL A 31 38.49 1.45 -18.87
N LYS A 32 37.90 0.55 -18.08
CA LYS A 32 36.81 -0.31 -18.56
C LYS A 32 35.62 0.53 -19.01
N VAL A 33 35.04 0.19 -20.16
CA VAL A 33 33.87 0.86 -20.75
C VAL A 33 32.72 1.00 -19.75
N THR A 34 32.46 -0.04 -18.94
CA THR A 34 31.41 -0.04 -17.90
C THR A 34 31.62 1.05 -16.85
N ASN A 35 32.88 1.35 -16.51
CA ASN A 35 33.20 2.36 -15.50
C ASN A 35 33.06 3.78 -16.07
N VAL A 36 33.44 3.97 -17.34
CA VAL A 36 33.25 5.25 -18.03
C VAL A 36 31.77 5.55 -18.21
N GLN A 37 30.98 4.55 -18.63
CA GLN A 37 29.52 4.67 -18.73
C GLN A 37 28.90 5.03 -17.38
N ALA A 38 29.22 4.30 -16.31
CA ALA A 38 28.71 4.61 -14.98
C ALA A 38 29.12 6.01 -14.49
N MET A 39 30.33 6.48 -14.82
CA MET A 39 30.80 7.83 -14.48
C MET A 39 29.96 8.91 -15.16
N VAL A 40 29.68 8.75 -16.45
CA VAL A 40 28.84 9.69 -17.22
C VAL A 40 27.40 9.64 -16.71
N GLU A 41 26.82 8.46 -16.53
CA GLU A 41 25.45 8.29 -16.02
C GLU A 41 25.27 8.91 -14.64
N ASN A 42 26.21 8.67 -13.72
CA ASN A 42 26.15 9.24 -12.37
C ASN A 42 26.26 10.77 -12.38
N HIS A 43 27.16 11.32 -13.20
CA HIS A 43 27.31 12.76 -13.30
C HIS A 43 26.08 13.44 -13.91
N LEU A 44 25.51 12.85 -14.97
CA LEU A 44 24.25 13.31 -15.55
C LEU A 44 23.11 13.23 -14.54
N LYS A 45 23.02 12.14 -13.77
CA LYS A 45 22.02 11.98 -12.72
C LYS A 45 22.09 13.10 -11.69
N GLU A 46 23.29 13.42 -11.18
CA GLU A 46 23.49 14.53 -10.24
C GLU A 46 23.16 15.89 -10.85
N MET A 47 23.52 16.10 -12.11
CA MET A 47 23.23 17.34 -12.81
C MET A 47 21.72 17.54 -12.93
N ILE A 48 20.99 16.50 -13.37
CA ILE A 48 19.53 16.56 -13.50
C ILE A 48 18.89 16.84 -12.14
N LEU A 49 19.27 16.14 -11.08
CA LEU A 49 18.72 16.39 -9.74
C LEU A 49 18.92 17.84 -9.27
N LYS A 50 20.03 18.48 -9.63
CA LYS A 50 20.33 19.87 -9.23
C LYS A 50 19.63 20.92 -10.09
N THR A 51 19.35 20.63 -11.36
CA THR A 51 18.87 21.63 -12.33
C THR A 51 17.45 21.39 -12.82
N PHE A 52 16.81 20.30 -12.39
CA PHE A 52 15.46 19.96 -12.78
C PHE A 52 14.47 21.05 -12.36
N ASP A 53 13.66 21.49 -13.32
CA ASP A 53 12.61 22.48 -13.13
C ASP A 53 11.28 21.86 -13.56
N PRO A 54 10.37 21.54 -12.62
CA PRO A 54 9.14 20.82 -12.92
C PRO A 54 8.23 21.61 -13.87
N LYS A 55 8.24 22.95 -13.79
CA LYS A 55 7.37 23.78 -14.63
C LYS A 55 7.81 23.74 -16.09
N LYS A 56 9.12 23.74 -16.35
CA LYS A 56 9.66 23.62 -17.71
C LYS A 56 9.41 22.24 -18.28
N ALA A 57 9.60 21.19 -17.47
CA ALA A 57 9.31 19.82 -17.87
C ALA A 57 7.84 19.66 -18.26
N ASP A 58 6.92 20.19 -17.45
CA ASP A 58 5.49 20.16 -17.76
C ASP A 58 5.13 20.97 -19.00
N THR A 59 5.76 22.14 -19.20
CA THR A 59 5.54 22.96 -20.40
C THR A 59 5.90 22.18 -21.67
N ILE A 60 7.10 21.59 -21.72
CA ILE A 60 7.56 20.76 -22.84
C ILE A 60 6.59 19.59 -23.08
N PHE A 61 6.17 18.92 -22.01
CA PHE A 61 5.26 17.79 -22.09
C PHE A 61 3.86 18.19 -22.61
N THR A 62 3.35 19.35 -22.21
CA THR A 62 2.03 19.85 -22.68
C THR A 62 2.06 20.42 -24.09
N GLU A 63 3.18 21.02 -24.51
CA GLU A 63 3.32 21.64 -25.83
C GLU A 63 3.50 20.61 -26.95
N GLU A 64 4.22 19.51 -26.70
CA GLU A 64 4.45 18.46 -27.71
C GLU A 64 3.21 17.59 -27.95
N GLY A 65 2.26 17.53 -27.02
CA GLY A 65 0.95 16.85 -27.16
C GLY A 65 1.00 15.31 -27.28
N GLU A 66 2.15 14.75 -27.61
CA GLU A 66 2.45 13.31 -27.66
C GLU A 66 3.56 12.93 -26.66
N THR A 67 3.61 11.65 -26.28
CA THR A 67 4.68 11.13 -25.43
C THR A 67 6.03 11.26 -26.15
N PRO A 68 7.02 11.98 -25.58
CA PRO A 68 8.30 12.15 -26.25
C PRO A 68 9.04 10.82 -26.42
N ALA A 69 9.55 10.53 -27.62
CA ALA A 69 10.23 9.25 -27.92
C ALA A 69 11.47 9.00 -27.04
N TRP A 70 12.16 10.07 -26.63
CA TRP A 70 13.31 9.98 -25.72
C TRP A 70 12.91 9.46 -24.34
N LEU A 71 11.67 9.74 -23.90
CA LEU A 71 11.18 9.30 -22.59
C LEU A 71 10.98 7.78 -22.57
N THR A 72 10.42 7.23 -23.64
CA THR A 72 10.26 5.78 -23.81
C THR A 72 11.62 5.08 -23.77
N ALA A 73 12.62 5.60 -24.48
CA ALA A 73 13.98 5.06 -24.46
C ALA A 73 14.64 5.17 -23.07
N MET A 74 14.39 6.25 -22.34
CA MET A 74 14.90 6.39 -20.97
C MET A 74 14.33 5.35 -20.01
N ILE A 75 13.04 5.03 -20.13
CA ILE A 75 12.35 4.07 -19.26
C ILE A 75 12.93 2.65 -19.40
N GLU A 76 13.53 2.28 -20.53
CA GLU A 76 14.13 0.95 -20.72
C GLU A 76 15.29 0.68 -19.75
N HIS A 77 15.99 1.73 -19.28
CA HIS A 77 17.15 1.59 -18.41
C HIS A 77 16.81 1.79 -16.92
N PRO A 78 17.20 0.87 -16.03
CA PRO A 78 16.89 0.94 -14.60
C PRO A 78 17.49 2.17 -13.89
N THR A 79 18.66 2.66 -14.33
CA THR A 79 19.31 3.86 -13.78
C THR A 79 18.42 5.09 -13.88
N TRP A 80 17.74 5.26 -15.02
CA TRP A 80 16.87 6.40 -15.29
C TRP A 80 15.52 6.23 -14.60
N ARG A 81 14.96 5.01 -14.55
CA ARG A 81 13.76 4.73 -13.73
C ARG A 81 13.98 5.14 -12.27
N SER A 82 15.14 4.78 -11.69
CA SER A 82 15.52 5.20 -10.33
C SER A 82 15.61 6.72 -10.16
N LEU A 83 16.11 7.44 -11.17
CA LEU A 83 16.15 8.91 -11.15
C LEU A 83 14.74 9.50 -11.17
N ILE A 84 13.86 8.99 -12.03
CA ILE A 84 12.47 9.45 -12.14
C ILE A 84 11.73 9.27 -10.82
N TYR A 85 11.90 8.13 -10.14
CA TYR A 85 11.28 7.90 -8.82
C TYR A 85 11.73 8.94 -7.80
N ARG A 86 13.04 9.26 -7.74
CA ARG A 86 13.57 10.29 -6.83
C ARG A 86 13.03 11.68 -7.14
N LEU A 87 12.98 12.05 -8.42
CA LEU A 87 12.43 13.33 -8.83
C LEU A 87 10.95 13.45 -8.51
N ALA A 88 10.18 12.36 -8.64
CA ALA A 88 8.76 12.36 -8.32
C ALA A 88 8.49 12.44 -6.80
N GLU A 89 9.41 11.91 -5.97
CA GLU A 89 9.35 12.15 -4.52
C GLU A 89 9.56 13.63 -4.17
N GLU A 90 10.49 14.30 -4.85
CA GLU A 90 10.80 15.71 -4.60
C GLU A 90 9.75 16.67 -5.21
N TYR A 91 9.17 16.32 -6.36
CA TYR A 91 8.23 17.14 -7.13
C TYR A 91 6.93 16.39 -7.45
N PRO A 92 6.07 16.13 -6.45
CA PRO A 92 4.86 15.30 -6.62
C PRO A 92 3.81 15.92 -7.55
N ASP A 93 3.80 17.24 -7.70
CA ASP A 93 2.82 17.96 -8.53
C ASP A 93 3.20 18.01 -10.02
N CYS A 94 4.37 17.49 -10.41
CA CYS A 94 4.84 17.53 -11.79
C CYS A 94 4.08 16.52 -12.67
N LEU A 95 3.38 17.02 -13.68
CA LEU A 95 2.57 16.22 -14.60
C LEU A 95 3.43 15.23 -15.40
N MET A 96 4.58 15.69 -15.90
CA MET A 96 5.48 14.87 -16.70
C MET A 96 6.01 13.68 -15.90
N LEU A 97 6.44 13.89 -14.64
CA LEU A 97 6.92 12.82 -13.77
C LEU A 97 5.79 11.84 -13.45
N ASN A 98 4.60 12.35 -13.15
CA ASN A 98 3.44 11.53 -12.86
C ASN A 98 3.05 10.63 -14.04
N PHE A 99 3.04 11.18 -15.26
CA PHE A 99 2.80 10.43 -16.48
C PHE A 99 3.91 9.40 -16.75
N THR A 100 5.17 9.77 -16.49
CA THR A 100 6.31 8.87 -16.68
C THR A 100 6.22 7.66 -15.76
N ILE A 101 5.83 7.82 -14.49
CA ILE A 101 5.61 6.69 -13.56
C ILE A 101 4.52 5.76 -14.10
N LYS A 102 3.45 6.31 -14.66
CA LYS A 102 2.41 5.51 -15.30
C LYS A 102 2.96 4.71 -16.47
N LEU A 103 3.76 5.31 -17.35
CA LEU A 103 4.43 4.60 -18.46
C LEU A 103 5.36 3.49 -17.96
N ILE A 104 6.14 3.74 -16.90
CA ILE A 104 7.00 2.72 -16.30
C ILE A 104 6.15 1.53 -15.78
N SER A 105 4.99 1.83 -15.18
CA SER A 105 4.05 0.80 -14.75
C SER A 105 3.38 0.07 -15.92
N ASP A 106 3.04 0.75 -17.02
CA ASP A 106 2.51 0.13 -18.24
C ASP A 106 3.54 -0.80 -18.91
N ALA A 107 4.81 -0.44 -18.84
CA ALA A 107 5.93 -1.24 -19.35
C ALA A 107 6.23 -2.49 -18.50
N GLY A 108 5.57 -2.68 -17.36
CA GLY A 108 5.73 -3.87 -16.51
C GLY A 108 6.78 -3.75 -15.39
N PHE A 109 7.40 -2.58 -15.20
CA PHE A 109 8.44 -2.35 -14.18
C PHE A 109 7.87 -1.89 -12.83
N GLN A 110 6.59 -2.12 -12.54
CA GLN A 110 5.95 -1.68 -11.28
C GLN A 110 6.60 -2.28 -10.02
N GLY A 111 7.27 -3.44 -10.12
CA GLY A 111 7.98 -4.06 -9.00
C GLY A 111 9.24 -3.30 -8.57
N GLU A 112 9.77 -2.41 -9.41
CA GLU A 112 10.93 -1.57 -9.10
C GLU A 112 10.55 -0.28 -8.38
N ILE A 113 9.25 0.03 -8.31
CA ILE A 113 8.74 1.19 -7.56
C ILE A 113 8.83 0.86 -6.07
N THR A 114 10.03 0.94 -5.52
CA THR A 114 10.30 0.74 -4.09
C THR A 114 9.96 1.98 -3.26
N SER A 115 9.76 3.13 -3.91
CA SER A 115 9.23 4.33 -3.26
C SER A 115 7.74 4.18 -3.02
N ILE A 116 7.42 3.82 -1.79
CA ILE A 116 6.04 3.75 -1.29
C ILE A 116 5.35 5.11 -1.44
N SER A 117 6.07 6.21 -1.20
CA SER A 117 5.55 7.58 -1.24
C SER A 117 5.07 7.97 -2.63
N THR A 118 5.87 7.66 -3.66
CA THR A 118 5.54 7.98 -5.06
C THR A 118 4.38 7.14 -5.58
N ALA A 119 4.34 5.85 -5.23
CA ALA A 119 3.24 4.97 -5.62
C ALA A 119 1.90 5.39 -4.96
N ALA A 120 1.92 5.79 -3.70
CA ALA A 120 0.74 6.14 -2.91
C ALA A 120 0.00 7.40 -3.40
N GLN A 121 0.64 8.24 -4.20
CA GLN A 121 0.05 9.47 -4.74
C GLN A 121 -0.87 9.21 -5.95
N GLN A 122 -0.63 8.13 -6.69
CA GLN A 122 -1.42 7.79 -7.87
C GLN A 122 -2.15 6.46 -7.69
N ILE A 123 -3.48 6.53 -7.63
CA ILE A 123 -4.31 5.34 -7.37
C ILE A 123 -4.10 4.23 -8.40
N GLU A 124 -3.90 4.56 -9.68
CA GLU A 124 -3.70 3.57 -10.74
C GLU A 124 -2.39 2.80 -10.56
N VAL A 125 -1.30 3.53 -10.27
CA VAL A 125 0.02 2.95 -9.99
C VAL A 125 -0.04 2.13 -8.70
N PHE A 126 -0.60 2.69 -7.63
CA PHE A 126 -0.79 2.00 -6.36
C PHE A 126 -1.56 0.69 -6.52
N SER A 127 -2.65 0.70 -7.28
CA SER A 127 -3.49 -0.50 -7.52
C SER A 127 -2.72 -1.62 -8.19
N ARG A 128 -1.83 -1.28 -9.14
CA ARG A 128 -0.99 -2.25 -9.84
C ARG A 128 0.11 -2.80 -8.93
N VAL A 129 0.77 -1.93 -8.16
CA VAL A 129 1.78 -2.36 -7.16
C VAL A 129 1.14 -3.26 -6.11
N LEU A 130 -0.04 -2.89 -5.58
CA LEU A 130 -0.82 -3.70 -4.64
C LEU A 130 -1.21 -5.06 -5.24
N LYS A 131 -1.66 -5.09 -6.49
CA LYS A 131 -1.97 -6.35 -7.20
C LYS A 131 -0.74 -7.25 -7.30
N THR A 132 0.42 -6.69 -7.65
CA THR A 132 1.68 -7.45 -7.73
C THR A 132 2.09 -7.97 -6.36
N ALA A 133 1.97 -7.16 -5.30
CA ALA A 133 2.24 -7.58 -3.93
C ALA A 133 1.32 -8.72 -3.47
N ILE A 134 0.00 -8.63 -3.72
CA ILE A 134 -0.98 -9.68 -3.38
C ILE A 134 -0.69 -10.96 -4.18
N SER A 135 -0.35 -10.83 -5.45
CA SER A 135 -0.01 -11.98 -6.30
C SER A 135 1.27 -12.65 -5.81
N GLY A 136 2.29 -11.87 -5.43
CA GLY A 136 3.52 -12.36 -4.80
C GLY A 136 3.24 -13.10 -3.49
N PHE A 137 2.37 -12.55 -2.64
CA PHE A 137 1.94 -13.22 -1.41
C PHE A 137 1.24 -14.56 -1.67
N LEU A 138 0.45 -14.67 -2.73
CA LEU A 138 -0.25 -15.92 -3.09
C LEU A 138 0.66 -16.97 -3.70
N THR A 139 1.75 -16.57 -4.36
CA THR A 139 2.69 -17.49 -5.00
C THR A 139 3.84 -17.93 -4.11
N THR A 140 4.24 -17.11 -3.14
CA THR A 140 5.43 -17.34 -2.31
C THR A 140 5.06 -18.06 -1.01
N SER A 141 5.42 -19.35 -0.90
CA SER A 141 5.07 -20.20 0.25
C SER A 141 6.00 -20.02 1.46
N ASP A 142 7.29 -19.71 1.25
CA ASP A 142 8.29 -19.79 2.32
C ASP A 142 8.55 -18.44 3.04
N ASP A 143 8.42 -17.31 2.33
CA ASP A 143 8.70 -15.94 2.84
C ASP A 143 7.44 -15.07 2.99
N TRP A 144 6.31 -15.68 3.36
CA TRP A 144 5.03 -14.97 3.45
C TRP A 144 5.04 -13.84 4.48
N GLN A 145 5.76 -13.99 5.61
CA GLN A 145 5.85 -12.94 6.64
C GLN A 145 6.54 -11.67 6.13
N LYS A 146 7.65 -11.83 5.41
CA LYS A 146 8.38 -10.71 4.83
C LYS A 146 7.55 -10.01 3.76
N SER A 147 6.88 -10.78 2.91
CA SER A 147 5.98 -10.27 1.88
C SER A 147 4.81 -9.47 2.48
N ILE A 148 4.27 -9.94 3.62
CA ILE A 148 3.24 -9.22 4.37
C ILE A 148 3.78 -7.93 4.98
N ASP A 149 4.98 -7.94 5.57
CA ASP A 149 5.56 -6.74 6.19
C ASP A 149 5.84 -5.65 5.14
N GLU A 150 6.37 -6.03 3.98
CA GLU A 150 6.57 -5.12 2.84
C GLU A 150 5.23 -4.56 2.33
N CYS A 151 4.22 -5.42 2.15
CA CYS A 151 2.87 -5.01 1.77
C CYS A 151 2.21 -4.11 2.83
N GLY A 152 2.37 -4.43 4.11
CA GLY A 152 1.85 -3.68 5.25
C GLY A 152 2.43 -2.28 5.29
N LYS A 153 3.76 -2.13 5.19
CA LYS A 153 4.44 -0.82 5.12
C LYS A 153 3.95 0.01 3.94
N MET A 154 3.77 -0.62 2.79
CA MET A 154 3.27 0.07 1.60
C MET A 154 1.83 0.57 1.78
N VAL A 155 0.94 -0.28 2.28
CA VAL A 155 -0.48 0.05 2.45
C VAL A 155 -0.69 1.07 3.57
N CYS A 156 0.09 0.98 4.66
CA CYS A 156 -0.03 1.83 5.84
C CYS A 156 0.65 3.20 5.70
N HIS A 157 1.33 3.47 4.58
CA HIS A 157 1.99 4.76 4.35
C HIS A 157 1.01 5.95 4.33
N GLY A 158 -0.18 5.76 3.77
CA GLY A 158 -1.25 6.75 3.72
C GLY A 158 -2.55 6.21 4.31
N GLN A 159 -3.34 7.09 4.94
CA GLN A 159 -4.67 6.70 5.44
C GLN A 159 -5.59 6.31 4.27
N HIS A 160 -5.52 7.04 3.15
CA HIS A 160 -6.32 6.76 1.96
C HIS A 160 -5.90 5.46 1.27
N THR A 161 -4.59 5.15 1.21
CA THR A 161 -4.09 3.88 0.66
C THR A 161 -4.51 2.70 1.52
N TYR A 162 -4.51 2.87 2.85
CA TYR A 162 -5.00 1.85 3.78
C TYR A 162 -6.50 1.58 3.58
N VAL A 163 -7.34 2.62 3.58
CA VAL A 163 -8.79 2.47 3.34
C VAL A 163 -9.06 1.78 2.01
N TYR A 164 -8.42 2.24 0.92
CA TYR A 164 -8.58 1.66 -0.41
C TYR A 164 -8.22 0.16 -0.42
N SER A 165 -7.07 -0.19 0.16
CA SER A 165 -6.59 -1.57 0.19
C SER A 165 -7.49 -2.47 1.05
N GLN A 166 -7.96 -1.99 2.20
CA GLN A 166 -8.86 -2.75 3.07
C GLN A 166 -10.23 -2.98 2.42
N VAL A 167 -10.79 -1.98 1.71
CA VAL A 167 -12.03 -2.15 0.94
C VAL A 167 -11.83 -3.21 -0.15
N LEU A 168 -10.73 -3.13 -0.91
CA LEU A 168 -10.43 -4.09 -1.96
C LEU A 168 -10.30 -5.52 -1.41
N LEU A 169 -9.52 -5.69 -0.34
CA LEU A 169 -9.34 -6.99 0.32
C LEU A 169 -10.64 -7.50 0.94
N HIS A 170 -11.50 -6.61 1.45
CA HIS A 170 -12.81 -6.99 1.97
C HIS A 170 -13.70 -7.56 0.86
N VAL A 171 -13.76 -6.91 -0.30
CA VAL A 171 -14.51 -7.42 -1.47
C VAL A 171 -13.95 -8.78 -1.90
N LEU A 172 -12.62 -8.91 -2.03
CA LEU A 172 -11.96 -10.17 -2.39
C LEU A 172 -12.19 -11.26 -1.33
N SER A 173 -12.38 -10.90 -0.07
CA SER A 173 -12.64 -11.88 1.01
C SER A 173 -14.02 -12.55 0.93
N LYS A 174 -14.96 -11.96 0.18
CA LYS A 174 -16.29 -12.53 -0.05
C LYS A 174 -16.26 -13.69 -1.06
N GLU A 175 -15.18 -13.83 -1.80
CA GLU A 175 -15.04 -14.90 -2.80
C GLU A 175 -14.93 -16.28 -2.15
N THR A 176 -15.69 -17.24 -2.69
CA THR A 176 -15.73 -18.62 -2.17
C THR A 176 -14.40 -19.36 -2.34
N LYS A 177 -13.59 -18.98 -3.33
CA LYS A 177 -12.29 -19.59 -3.62
C LYS A 177 -11.18 -18.62 -3.22
N GLY A 178 -10.50 -18.91 -2.12
CA GLY A 178 -9.35 -18.11 -1.66
C GLY A 178 -9.71 -16.84 -0.88
N GLY A 179 -11.00 -16.54 -0.66
CA GLY A 179 -11.42 -15.39 0.15
C GLY A 179 -10.93 -15.45 1.61
N SER A 180 -10.76 -16.65 2.18
CA SER A 180 -10.16 -16.83 3.51
C SER A 180 -8.71 -16.35 3.58
N THR A 181 -7.93 -16.61 2.53
CA THR A 181 -6.54 -16.13 2.40
C THR A 181 -6.50 -14.61 2.31
N MET A 182 -7.42 -14.00 1.57
CA MET A 182 -7.57 -12.53 1.50
C MET A 182 -8.01 -11.92 2.83
N LYS A 183 -8.95 -12.56 3.54
CA LYS A 183 -9.36 -12.17 4.90
C LYS A 183 -8.17 -12.20 5.85
N ARG A 184 -7.32 -13.23 5.74
CA ARG A 184 -6.09 -13.34 6.54
C ARG A 184 -5.10 -12.22 6.22
N LEU A 185 -4.87 -11.95 4.94
CA LEU A 185 -3.99 -10.85 4.52
C LEU A 185 -4.47 -9.49 5.06
N ALA A 186 -5.78 -9.21 4.97
CA ALA A 186 -6.37 -7.99 5.51
C ALA A 186 -6.17 -7.85 7.03
N GLN A 187 -6.30 -8.95 7.77
CA GLN A 187 -6.08 -9.00 9.22
C GLN A 187 -4.61 -8.73 9.59
N GLU A 188 -3.66 -9.30 8.85
CA GLU A 188 -2.23 -9.04 9.10
C GLU A 188 -1.84 -7.59 8.79
N ILE A 189 -2.34 -7.02 7.69
CA ILE A 189 -2.13 -5.60 7.38
C ILE A 189 -2.74 -4.71 8.47
N THR A 190 -3.92 -5.06 8.99
CA THR A 190 -4.55 -4.35 10.11
C THR A 190 -3.71 -4.43 11.37
N LYS A 191 -3.13 -5.60 11.67
CA LYS A 191 -2.21 -5.79 12.79
C LYS A 191 -0.95 -4.92 12.68
N CYS A 192 -0.37 -4.80 11.49
CA CYS A 192 0.74 -3.88 11.23
C CYS A 192 0.31 -2.43 11.48
N ALA A 193 -0.82 -2.00 10.93
CA ALA A 193 -1.33 -0.64 11.07
C ALA A 193 -1.67 -0.26 12.52
N GLN A 194 -2.17 -1.20 13.31
CA GLN A 194 -2.55 -1.00 14.71
C GLN A 194 -1.36 -0.56 15.60
N GLN A 195 -0.11 -0.85 15.19
CA GLN A 195 1.07 -0.46 15.94
C GLN A 195 1.29 1.07 15.93
N GLU A 196 0.83 1.74 14.88
CA GLU A 196 1.08 3.17 14.65
C GLU A 196 -0.20 4.01 14.62
N HIS A 197 -1.35 3.42 14.27
CA HIS A 197 -2.60 4.14 14.01
C HIS A 197 -3.83 3.42 14.58
N ASP A 198 -4.87 4.19 14.95
CA ASP A 198 -6.18 3.61 15.31
C ASP A 198 -6.99 3.28 14.04
N VAL A 199 -6.96 2.01 13.65
CA VAL A 199 -7.67 1.46 12.48
C VAL A 199 -9.05 0.88 12.81
N THR A 200 -9.46 0.98 14.08
CA THR A 200 -10.73 0.43 14.58
C THR A 200 -11.95 0.94 13.83
N PRO A 201 -12.10 2.26 13.53
CA PRO A 201 -13.30 2.75 12.84
C PRO A 201 -13.49 2.14 11.44
N ILE A 202 -12.38 1.95 10.71
CA ILE A 202 -12.39 1.36 9.37
C ILE A 202 -12.79 -0.11 9.45
N THR A 203 -12.19 -0.84 10.38
CA THR A 203 -12.47 -2.27 10.60
C THR A 203 -13.94 -2.50 10.97
N MET A 204 -14.48 -1.70 11.89
CA MET A 204 -15.89 -1.79 12.31
C MET A 204 -16.85 -1.46 11.16
N SER A 205 -16.51 -0.45 10.35
CA SER A 205 -17.32 -0.07 9.18
C SER A 205 -17.38 -1.19 8.14
N LEU A 206 -16.23 -1.81 7.83
CA LEU A 206 -16.15 -2.90 6.86
C LEU A 206 -16.84 -4.19 7.33
N ASN A 207 -16.85 -4.46 8.63
CA ASN A 207 -17.52 -5.65 9.18
C ASN A 207 -19.05 -5.50 9.31
N GLY A 208 -19.64 -4.40 8.85
CA GLY A 208 -21.09 -4.17 8.92
C GLY A 208 -21.59 -3.89 10.34
N ALA A 209 -20.71 -3.48 11.26
CA ALA A 209 -21.06 -3.21 12.66
C ALA A 209 -22.11 -2.09 12.81
N ALA A 210 -22.28 -1.24 11.79
CA ALA A 210 -23.27 -0.17 11.76
C ALA A 210 -24.72 -0.66 11.99
N GLY A 211 -25.04 -1.90 11.60
CA GLY A 211 -26.36 -2.50 11.87
C GLY A 211 -26.64 -2.78 13.35
N TYR A 212 -25.61 -2.78 14.21
CA TYR A 212 -25.70 -3.13 15.63
C TYR A 212 -24.98 -2.08 16.50
N PRO A 213 -25.57 -0.88 16.72
CA PRO A 213 -24.86 0.26 17.31
C PRO A 213 -24.27 -0.02 18.70
N GLN A 214 -24.99 -0.75 19.56
CA GLN A 214 -24.52 -1.07 20.91
C GLN A 214 -23.30 -2.00 20.90
N ALA A 215 -23.29 -3.00 20.00
CA ALA A 215 -22.15 -3.90 19.86
C ALA A 215 -20.96 -3.19 19.21
N CYS A 216 -21.23 -2.36 18.19
CA CYS A 216 -20.23 -1.54 17.52
C CYS A 216 -19.54 -0.59 18.49
N GLN A 217 -20.29 0.13 19.34
CA GLN A 217 -19.73 1.09 20.29
C GLN A 217 -18.85 0.38 21.34
N ALA A 218 -19.32 -0.74 21.88
CA ALA A 218 -18.57 -1.54 22.85
C ALA A 218 -17.26 -2.10 22.26
N LEU A 219 -17.31 -2.65 21.04
CA LEU A 219 -16.12 -3.15 20.34
C LEU A 219 -15.15 -2.02 19.99
N SER A 220 -15.66 -0.90 19.47
CA SER A 220 -14.83 0.27 19.11
C SER A 220 -14.08 0.81 20.32
N SER A 221 -14.79 0.99 21.44
CA SER A 221 -14.22 1.46 22.72
C SER A 221 -13.07 0.56 23.20
N MET A 222 -13.26 -0.76 23.18
CA MET A 222 -12.24 -1.72 23.64
C MET A 222 -11.06 -1.87 22.68
N MET A 223 -11.32 -1.89 21.37
CA MET A 223 -10.29 -2.09 20.34
C MET A 223 -9.43 -0.84 20.13
N SER A 224 -10.00 0.36 20.10
CA SER A 224 -9.24 1.61 20.01
C SER A 224 -8.31 1.81 21.21
N ARG A 225 -8.73 1.36 22.40
CA ARG A 225 -7.91 1.42 23.63
C ARG A 225 -7.03 0.19 23.84
N ASN A 226 -7.14 -0.79 22.95
CA ASN A 226 -6.52 -2.11 23.07
C ASN A 226 -6.64 -2.73 24.49
N THR A 227 -7.80 -2.55 25.14
CA THR A 227 -8.04 -2.97 26.53
C THR A 227 -9.50 -3.36 26.73
N LEU A 228 -9.73 -4.46 27.44
CA LEU A 228 -11.09 -4.90 27.79
C LEU A 228 -11.57 -4.19 29.04
N ASN A 229 -12.85 -3.80 29.04
CA ASN A 229 -13.50 -3.28 30.24
C ASN A 229 -14.78 -4.07 30.58
N PRO A 230 -15.11 -4.25 31.88
CA PRO A 230 -16.24 -5.10 32.27
C PRO A 230 -17.63 -4.58 31.83
N ALA A 231 -17.76 -3.27 31.62
CA ALA A 231 -19.01 -2.64 31.20
C ALA A 231 -19.34 -3.01 29.75
N ASP A 232 -18.42 -2.78 28.82
CA ASP A 232 -18.57 -3.11 27.41
C ASP A 232 -18.68 -4.62 27.19
N ILE A 233 -17.97 -5.44 27.96
CA ILE A 233 -18.14 -6.90 27.95
C ILE A 233 -19.54 -7.32 28.41
N THR A 234 -20.13 -6.62 29.38
CA THR A 234 -21.50 -6.91 29.82
C THR A 234 -22.52 -6.52 28.75
N VAL A 235 -22.29 -5.42 28.02
CA VAL A 235 -23.12 -5.02 26.87
C VAL A 235 -23.04 -6.07 25.77
N LEU A 236 -21.83 -6.51 25.38
CA LEU A 236 -21.66 -7.55 24.37
C LEU A 236 -22.29 -8.87 24.80
N TYR A 237 -22.07 -9.30 26.04
CA TYR A 237 -22.70 -10.51 26.57
C TYR A 237 -24.22 -10.45 26.45
N ARG A 238 -24.85 -9.32 26.80
CA ARG A 238 -26.29 -9.15 26.67
C ARG A 238 -26.74 -9.25 25.21
N ASN A 239 -26.01 -8.64 24.28
CA ASN A 239 -26.35 -8.63 22.87
C ASN A 239 -26.24 -10.03 22.24
N TYR A 240 -25.19 -10.79 22.57
CA TYR A 240 -24.98 -12.15 22.03
C TYR A 240 -25.82 -13.23 22.73
N ASN A 241 -26.34 -12.93 23.92
CA ASN A 241 -27.28 -13.80 24.62
C ASN A 241 -28.76 -13.43 24.31
N ALA A 242 -29.00 -12.43 23.47
CA ALA A 242 -30.33 -12.05 23.01
C ALA A 242 -30.87 -13.06 21.97
N PRO A 243 -32.21 -13.13 21.77
CA PRO A 243 -32.79 -14.02 20.76
C PRO A 243 -32.38 -13.66 19.32
N ASP A 244 -32.00 -12.41 19.07
CA ASP A 244 -31.50 -11.92 17.78
C ASP A 244 -30.08 -11.34 17.96
N PRO A 245 -29.04 -12.19 17.98
CA PRO A 245 -27.67 -11.75 18.22
C PRO A 245 -27.06 -11.07 16.98
N PRO A 246 -26.10 -10.15 17.16
CA PRO A 246 -25.32 -9.62 16.04
C PRO A 246 -24.53 -10.71 15.31
N PRO A 247 -24.11 -10.47 14.05
CA PRO A 247 -23.27 -11.40 13.30
C PRO A 247 -22.03 -11.81 14.07
N ILE A 248 -21.73 -13.11 14.04
CA ILE A 248 -20.58 -13.67 14.75
C ILE A 248 -19.24 -13.15 14.24
N ASP A 249 -19.18 -12.71 12.98
CA ASP A 249 -17.97 -12.14 12.39
C ASP A 249 -17.47 -10.89 13.14
N LEU A 250 -18.35 -10.14 13.83
CA LEU A 250 -17.98 -8.96 14.61
C LEU A 250 -17.06 -9.30 15.80
N ILE A 251 -17.37 -10.37 16.53
CA ILE A 251 -16.56 -10.85 17.66
C ILE A 251 -15.45 -11.81 17.25
N ARG A 252 -15.39 -12.23 15.99
CA ARG A 252 -14.27 -12.99 15.41
C ARG A 252 -13.13 -12.11 14.91
N THR A 253 -13.10 -10.85 15.32
CA THR A 253 -11.97 -9.96 15.04
C THR A 253 -10.73 -10.45 15.82
N PRO A 254 -9.58 -10.72 15.18
CA PRO A 254 -8.41 -11.29 15.85
C PRO A 254 -7.94 -10.51 17.07
N GLN A 255 -7.90 -9.18 16.97
CA GLN A 255 -7.51 -8.31 18.09
C GLN A 255 -8.41 -8.53 19.32
N PHE A 256 -9.73 -8.62 19.12
CA PHE A 256 -10.65 -8.83 20.23
C PHE A 256 -10.49 -10.22 20.86
N LEU A 257 -10.25 -11.25 20.04
CA LEU A 257 -9.96 -12.60 20.53
C LEU A 257 -8.65 -12.66 21.31
N GLU A 258 -7.59 -12.01 20.83
CA GLU A 258 -6.30 -11.89 21.54
C GLU A 258 -6.50 -11.23 22.90
N LEU A 259 -7.26 -10.13 22.97
CA LEU A 259 -7.59 -9.46 24.23
C LEU A 259 -8.36 -10.36 25.21
N LEU A 260 -9.32 -11.17 24.72
CA LEU A 260 -10.06 -12.12 25.54
C LEU A 260 -9.16 -13.23 26.08
N VAL A 261 -8.27 -13.77 25.24
CA VAL A 261 -7.31 -14.80 25.62
C VAL A 261 -6.32 -14.26 26.65
N ASP A 262 -5.77 -13.07 26.42
CA ASP A 262 -4.88 -12.40 27.35
C ASP A 262 -5.55 -12.19 28.71
N ALA A 263 -6.79 -11.70 28.73
CA ALA A 263 -7.51 -11.47 29.98
C ALA A 263 -7.79 -12.75 30.77
N LEU A 264 -8.04 -13.88 30.08
CA LEU A 264 -8.42 -15.14 30.70
C LEU A 264 -7.23 -16.03 31.08
N PHE A 265 -6.13 -15.97 30.33
CA PHE A 265 -5.03 -16.94 30.41
C PHE A 265 -3.67 -16.33 30.76
N ARG A 266 -3.51 -15.00 30.77
CA ARG A 266 -2.22 -14.39 31.15
C ARG A 266 -1.90 -14.68 32.64
N PRO A 267 -0.74 -15.27 32.95
CA PRO A 267 -0.34 -15.54 34.33
C PRO A 267 -0.34 -14.27 35.18
N GLY A 268 -0.97 -14.32 36.35
CA GLY A 268 -1.02 -13.19 37.29
C GLY A 268 -2.18 -12.21 37.08
N MET A 269 -2.94 -12.29 35.98
CA MET A 269 -4.15 -11.48 35.83
C MET A 269 -5.29 -12.02 36.70
N LYS A 270 -5.88 -11.14 37.52
CA LYS A 270 -7.06 -11.45 38.35
C LYS A 270 -8.28 -10.74 37.79
N LEU A 271 -9.16 -11.48 37.13
CA LEU A 271 -10.47 -11.00 36.71
C LEU A 271 -11.45 -11.07 37.87
N ASN A 272 -12.37 -10.10 37.94
CA ASN A 272 -13.47 -10.14 38.90
C ASN A 272 -14.32 -11.42 38.65
N PRO A 273 -14.54 -12.27 39.68
CA PRO A 273 -15.30 -13.51 39.54
C PRO A 273 -16.71 -13.32 38.99
N GLU A 274 -17.36 -12.17 39.20
CA GLU A 274 -18.70 -11.89 38.67
C GLU A 274 -18.72 -11.71 37.15
N HIS A 275 -17.64 -11.16 36.58
CA HIS A 275 -17.56 -10.92 35.14
C HIS A 275 -16.91 -12.08 34.39
N LYS A 276 -16.10 -12.90 35.06
CA LYS A 276 -15.38 -14.03 34.43
C LYS A 276 -16.27 -14.94 33.57
N PRO A 277 -17.49 -15.34 33.99
CA PRO A 277 -18.38 -16.15 33.15
C PRO A 277 -18.76 -15.48 31.83
N LYS A 278 -18.89 -14.15 31.82
CA LYS A 278 -19.25 -13.37 30.61
C LYS A 278 -18.12 -13.38 29.59
N TYR A 279 -16.87 -13.24 30.04
CA TYR A 279 -15.68 -13.34 29.17
C TYR A 279 -15.56 -14.74 28.55
N VAL A 280 -15.73 -15.78 29.39
CA VAL A 280 -15.72 -17.18 28.93
C VAL A 280 -16.84 -17.44 27.93
N TYR A 281 -18.05 -16.92 28.19
CA TYR A 281 -19.17 -17.06 27.27
C TYR A 281 -18.88 -16.43 25.92
N LEU A 282 -18.38 -15.19 25.87
CA LEU A 282 -18.08 -14.52 24.59
C LEU A 282 -17.01 -15.27 23.78
N LEU A 283 -15.96 -15.76 24.45
CA LEU A 283 -14.92 -16.56 23.79
C LEU A 283 -15.47 -17.90 23.28
N ALA A 284 -16.29 -18.56 24.09
CA ALA A 284 -16.95 -19.82 23.71
C ALA A 284 -17.92 -19.58 22.54
N TYR A 285 -18.71 -18.51 22.58
CA TYR A 285 -19.65 -18.17 21.52
C TYR A 285 -18.91 -17.92 20.20
N ALA A 286 -17.86 -17.09 20.22
CA ALA A 286 -17.06 -16.79 19.04
C ALA A 286 -16.44 -18.05 18.39
N THR A 287 -16.07 -19.05 19.19
CA THR A 287 -15.38 -20.26 18.72
C THR A 287 -16.31 -21.45 18.41
N SER A 288 -17.50 -21.52 19.01
CA SER A 288 -18.39 -22.69 18.91
C SER A 288 -19.61 -22.51 18.00
N VAL A 289 -20.12 -21.28 17.86
CA VAL A 289 -21.36 -21.03 17.10
C VAL A 289 -21.07 -21.01 15.60
N SER A 290 -21.94 -21.66 14.82
CA SER A 290 -21.91 -21.64 13.37
C SER A 290 -23.21 -21.05 12.83
N GLU A 291 -23.10 -20.00 12.02
CA GLU A 291 -24.22 -19.43 11.30
C GLU A 291 -24.34 -20.13 9.95
N SER A 292 -25.53 -20.65 9.63
CA SER A 292 -25.83 -21.15 8.30
C SER A 292 -26.33 -19.99 7.44
N THR A 293 -25.43 -19.35 6.71
CA THR A 293 -25.73 -18.27 5.75
C THR A 293 -26.43 -18.80 4.49
N LEU A 294 -27.63 -19.37 4.65
CA LEU A 294 -28.46 -19.83 3.54
C LEU A 294 -29.23 -18.68 2.84
N TYR A 295 -29.21 -17.45 3.38
CA TYR A 295 -30.12 -16.37 2.95
C TYR A 295 -29.48 -15.15 2.27
N LEU A 296 -28.15 -14.97 2.29
CA LEU A 296 -27.50 -13.81 1.64
C LEU A 296 -27.32 -13.95 0.12
N ARG A 297 -27.59 -15.12 -0.46
CA ARG A 297 -27.38 -15.37 -1.90
C ARG A 297 -28.43 -14.76 -2.84
N LYS A 298 -29.47 -14.09 -2.31
CA LYS A 298 -30.54 -13.49 -3.13
C LYS A 298 -30.44 -11.99 -3.32
N GLU A 299 -29.78 -11.25 -2.45
CA GLU A 299 -29.73 -9.77 -2.54
C GLU A 299 -28.52 -9.25 -3.32
N ASP A 300 -27.42 -10.00 -3.41
CA ASP A 300 -26.22 -9.60 -4.18
C ASP A 300 -26.35 -9.77 -5.71
N ARG A 301 -27.59 -9.86 -6.26
CA ARG A 301 -27.84 -9.90 -7.72
C ARG A 301 -28.43 -8.61 -8.30
N PHE A 302 -28.58 -7.57 -7.51
CA PHE A 302 -28.92 -6.23 -8.01
C PHE A 302 -28.04 -5.18 -7.32
N GLY A 303 -26.91 -4.89 -7.95
CA GLY A 303 -25.98 -3.81 -7.63
C GLY A 303 -24.96 -3.67 -8.75
#